data_AF-A0AAD4PP95-F1
#
_entry.id   AF-A0AAD4PP95-F1
#
_cell.length_a   1.000
_cell.length_b   1.000
_cell.length_c   1.000
_cell.angle_alpha   90.00
_cell.angle_beta   90.00
_cell.angle_gamma   90.00
#
_symmetry.space_group_name_H-M   'P 1'
#
loop_
_entity.id
_entity.type
_entity.pdbx_description
1 polymer ?
#
loop_
_entity_poly.entity_id
_entity_poly.type
_entity_poly.pdbx_seq_one_letter_code
_entity_poly.pdbx_strand_id
1 'polypeptide(L)'
;MPIAYAIRCYSCESVYEASCGENFRIENHFKYDCAFIAPPRFLENELSNKNATACLKRVFRENGVSKFVRGCYFGEVNETDIGCKLDPTLTSVQNASCHVCDNENFCNAADALATRETWKLPAIGLLFAATVQLLQRAGGQRDV
;
A
#
# COMPACT_ATOMS: atom_id res chain seq x y z
N MET A 1 -12.93 -25.11 17.29
CA MET A 1 -12.70 -24.73 15.88
C MET A 1 -12.11 -23.33 15.90
N PRO A 2 -10.85 -23.11 15.50
CA PRO A 2 -10.33 -21.75 15.46
C PRO A 2 -11.09 -20.99 14.38
N ILE A 3 -11.76 -19.92 14.79
CA ILE A 3 -12.32 -18.91 13.89
C ILE A 3 -11.11 -18.37 13.12
N ALA A 4 -11.02 -18.67 11.83
CA ALA A 4 -10.08 -17.99 10.96
C ALA A 4 -10.55 -16.53 10.90
N TYR A 5 -9.99 -15.68 11.76
CA TYR A 5 -10.36 -14.26 11.82
C TYR A 5 -10.05 -13.62 10.48
N ALA A 6 -11.04 -12.98 9.88
CA ALA A 6 -10.84 -12.14 8.71
C ALA A 6 -9.92 -10.96 9.07
N ILE A 7 -9.22 -10.43 8.08
CA ILE A 7 -8.33 -9.27 8.27
C ILE A 7 -9.14 -8.04 8.71
N ARG A 8 -8.50 -7.08 9.36
CA ARG A 8 -9.08 -5.76 9.64
C ARG A 8 -8.48 -4.75 8.70
N CYS A 9 -9.30 -3.89 8.12
CA CYS A 9 -8.87 -2.91 7.11
C CYS A 9 -9.39 -1.52 7.43
N TYR A 10 -8.76 -0.49 6.86
CA TYR A 10 -9.41 0.80 6.76
C TYR A 10 -10.47 0.77 5.66
N SER A 11 -11.65 1.30 5.95
CA SER A 11 -12.74 1.45 4.97
C SER A 11 -13.23 2.88 4.93
N CYS A 12 -13.05 3.55 3.78
CA CYS A 12 -13.45 4.93 3.58
C CYS A 12 -13.39 5.31 2.08
N GLU A 13 -14.05 6.42 1.73
CA GLU A 13 -13.93 7.03 0.41
C GLU A 13 -13.76 8.54 0.53
N SER A 14 -12.79 9.11 -0.20
CA SER A 14 -12.49 10.54 -0.15
C SER A 14 -13.55 11.44 -0.77
N VAL A 15 -14.57 10.86 -1.42
CA VAL A 15 -15.75 11.59 -1.91
C VAL A 15 -16.68 11.96 -0.76
N TYR A 16 -16.80 11.10 0.25
CA TYR A 16 -17.65 11.33 1.42
C TYR A 16 -16.88 11.95 2.57
N GLU A 17 -15.60 11.59 2.72
CA GLU A 17 -14.81 11.96 3.87
C GLU A 17 -13.39 12.35 3.46
N ALA A 18 -13.10 13.65 3.51
CA ALA A 18 -11.85 14.21 2.99
C ALA A 18 -10.60 13.65 3.70
N SER A 19 -10.73 13.21 4.95
CA SER A 19 -9.64 12.58 5.70
C SER A 19 -9.21 11.21 5.16
N CYS A 20 -10.00 10.60 4.26
CA CYS A 20 -9.64 9.40 3.50
C CYS A 20 -8.62 9.66 2.36
N GLY A 21 -7.87 10.77 2.40
CA GLY A 21 -6.95 11.17 1.33
C GLY A 21 -5.63 10.39 1.27
N GLU A 22 -4.66 11.01 0.60
CA GLU A 22 -3.26 10.59 0.55
C GLU A 22 -2.65 10.56 1.95
N ASN A 23 -2.65 11.73 2.61
CA ASN A 23 -2.27 11.91 4.01
C ASN A 23 -3.38 11.42 4.95
N PHE A 24 -3.66 10.11 4.91
CA PHE A 24 -4.72 9.49 5.68
C PHE A 24 -4.48 9.63 7.18
N ARG A 25 -5.41 10.28 7.87
CA ARG A 25 -5.40 10.35 9.34
C ARG A 25 -6.13 9.13 9.87
N ILE A 26 -5.42 8.36 10.69
CA ILE A 26 -5.96 7.12 11.27
C ILE A 26 -7.02 7.48 12.30
N GLU A 27 -8.28 7.47 11.87
CA GLU A 27 -9.42 7.63 12.76
C GLU A 27 -10.07 6.27 13.06
N ASN A 28 -10.57 6.10 14.29
CA ASN A 28 -11.13 4.81 14.71
C ASN A 28 -12.39 4.43 13.93
N HIS A 29 -13.15 5.41 13.44
CA HIS A 29 -14.37 5.16 12.69
C HIS A 29 -14.11 4.59 11.28
N PHE A 30 -12.87 4.62 10.80
CA PHE A 30 -12.46 3.95 9.56
C PHE A 30 -11.99 2.51 9.76
N LYS A 31 -11.87 2.01 10.99
CA LYS A 31 -11.37 0.65 11.26
C LYS A 31 -12.51 -0.34 11.18
N TYR A 32 -12.45 -1.25 10.22
CA TYR A 32 -13.46 -2.29 10.03
C TYR A 32 -12.86 -3.68 10.17
N ASP A 33 -13.64 -4.56 10.78
CA ASP A 33 -13.36 -5.99 10.83
C ASP A 33 -14.07 -6.67 9.65
N CYS A 34 -13.28 -7.19 8.71
CA CYS A 34 -13.81 -7.71 7.44
C CYS A 34 -14.65 -8.98 7.64
N ALA A 35 -14.68 -9.57 8.84
CA ALA A 35 -15.57 -10.68 9.15
C ALA A 35 -17.06 -10.26 9.14
N PHE A 36 -17.34 -8.96 9.28
CA PHE A 36 -18.71 -8.43 9.34
C PHE A 36 -19.09 -7.60 8.11
N ILE A 37 -18.22 -7.55 7.08
CA ILE A 37 -18.54 -6.92 5.81
C ILE A 37 -19.00 -8.00 4.83
N ALA A 38 -20.18 -7.83 4.26
CA ALA A 38 -20.66 -8.72 3.22
C ALA A 38 -19.94 -8.44 1.89
N PRO A 39 -19.62 -9.48 1.09
CA PRO A 39 -19.13 -9.27 -0.25
C PRO A 39 -20.16 -8.51 -1.09
N PRO A 40 -19.72 -7.71 -2.08
CA PRO A 40 -20.63 -7.12 -3.06
C PRO A 40 -21.49 -8.19 -3.76
N ARG A 41 -22.77 -7.89 -4.01
CA ARG A 41 -23.75 -8.85 -4.55
C ARG A 41 -23.30 -9.53 -5.85
N PHE A 42 -22.58 -8.82 -6.71
CA PHE A 42 -22.09 -9.36 -7.98
C PHE A 42 -21.02 -10.45 -7.79
N LEU A 43 -20.40 -10.54 -6.61
CA LEU A 43 -19.42 -11.56 -6.26
C LEU A 43 -20.02 -12.72 -5.43
N GLU A 44 -21.29 -12.65 -5.04
CA GLU A 44 -21.91 -13.65 -4.15
C GLU A 44 -21.86 -15.08 -4.69
N ASN A 45 -21.94 -15.24 -6.02
CA ASN A 45 -21.92 -16.54 -6.69
C ASN A 45 -20.54 -17.00 -7.17
N GLU A 46 -19.56 -16.10 -7.23
CA GLU A 46 -18.22 -16.38 -7.77
C GLU A 46 -17.17 -16.56 -6.66
N LEU A 47 -17.45 -16.10 -5.44
CA LEU A 47 -16.54 -16.24 -4.32
C LEU A 47 -16.60 -17.66 -3.72
N SER A 48 -15.59 -18.47 -4.04
CA SER A 48 -15.33 -19.73 -3.33
C SER A 48 -15.05 -19.49 -1.83
N ASN A 49 -14.48 -18.31 -1.49
CA ASN A 49 -14.22 -17.87 -0.13
C ASN A 49 -14.99 -16.58 0.17
N LYS A 50 -15.93 -16.65 1.12
CA LYS A 50 -16.73 -15.48 1.53
C LYS A 50 -16.02 -14.55 2.51
N ASN A 51 -14.88 -14.99 3.06
CA ASN A 51 -14.11 -14.18 3.98
C ASN A 51 -13.17 -13.26 3.20
N ALA A 52 -13.27 -11.95 3.42
CA ALA A 52 -12.25 -11.01 2.98
C ALA A 52 -10.98 -11.22 3.81
N THR A 53 -9.93 -11.71 3.16
CA THR A 53 -8.62 -11.98 3.77
C THR A 53 -7.58 -10.90 3.47
N ALA A 54 -7.95 -9.88 2.67
CA ALA A 54 -7.05 -8.81 2.27
C ALA A 54 -7.71 -7.43 2.37
N CYS A 55 -6.89 -6.39 2.33
CA CYS A 55 -7.28 -4.99 2.27
C CYS A 55 -6.95 -4.38 0.90
N LEU A 56 -7.77 -3.42 0.48
CA LEU A 56 -7.63 -2.66 -0.76
C LEU A 56 -7.37 -1.19 -0.46
N LYS A 57 -6.47 -0.55 -1.23
CA LYS A 57 -6.38 0.90 -1.43
C LYS A 57 -6.38 1.16 -2.94
N ARG A 58 -7.39 1.87 -3.44
CA ARG A 58 -7.50 2.31 -4.83
C ARG A 58 -7.38 3.83 -4.89
N VAL A 59 -6.60 4.32 -5.84
CA VAL A 59 -6.47 5.73 -6.17
C VAL A 59 -6.82 5.91 -7.63
N PHE A 60 -7.74 6.81 -7.90
CA PHE A 60 -8.11 7.20 -9.26
C PHE A 60 -8.21 8.71 -9.37
N ARG A 61 -8.12 9.22 -10.59
CA ARG A 61 -8.30 10.65 -10.88
C ARG A 61 -9.61 10.84 -11.60
N GLU A 62 -10.39 11.79 -11.13
CA GLU A 62 -11.62 12.24 -11.79
C GLU A 62 -11.50 13.74 -12.02
N ASN A 63 -11.59 14.18 -13.28
CA ASN A 63 -11.43 15.60 -13.66
C ASN A 63 -10.14 16.24 -13.11
N GLY A 64 -9.05 15.47 -13.07
CA GLY A 64 -7.75 15.92 -12.55
C GLY A 64 -7.60 15.89 -11.03
N VAL A 65 -8.65 15.54 -10.28
CA VAL A 65 -8.63 15.43 -8.81
C VAL A 65 -8.45 13.97 -8.40
N SER A 66 -7.46 13.70 -7.55
CA SER A 66 -7.25 12.37 -6.96
C SER A 66 -8.35 12.03 -5.96
N LYS A 67 -8.87 10.81 -6.07
CA LYS A 67 -9.86 10.20 -5.20
C LYS A 67 -9.28 8.90 -4.63
N PHE A 68 -9.64 8.58 -3.41
CA PHE A 68 -9.09 7.46 -2.64
C PHE A 68 -10.24 6.62 -2.11
N VAL A 69 -10.11 5.31 -2.28
CA VAL A 69 -11.05 4.32 -1.77
C VAL A 69 -10.25 3.25 -1.03
N ARG A 70 -10.64 2.95 0.19
CA ARG A 70 -10.04 1.91 1.03
C ARG A 70 -11.14 0.96 1.49
N GLY A 71 -10.85 -0.33 1.61
CA GLY A 71 -11.83 -1.29 2.11
C GLY A 71 -11.30 -2.71 2.21
N CYS A 72 -12.19 -3.63 2.59
CA CYS A 72 -11.95 -5.06 2.54
C CYS A 72 -11.93 -5.56 1.10
N TYR A 73 -11.03 -6.49 0.79
CA TYR A 73 -10.90 -7.11 -0.51
C TYR A 73 -11.41 -8.54 -0.46
N PHE A 74 -12.31 -8.88 -1.40
CA PHE A 74 -12.89 -10.21 -1.54
C PHE A 74 -12.36 -10.86 -2.83
N GLY A 75 -11.76 -12.03 -2.71
CA GLY A 75 -11.12 -12.74 -3.82
C GLY A 75 -9.65 -13.02 -3.54
N GLU A 76 -8.96 -13.54 -4.56
CA GLU A 76 -7.52 -13.85 -4.47
C GLU A 76 -6.67 -12.59 -4.58
N VAL A 77 -5.66 -12.45 -3.73
CA VAL A 77 -4.78 -11.27 -3.66
C VAL A 77 -4.01 -11.04 -4.96
N ASN A 78 -3.72 -12.12 -5.69
CA ASN A 78 -3.06 -12.07 -6.99
C ASN A 78 -4.00 -11.67 -8.15
N GLU A 79 -5.31 -11.77 -7.96
CA GLU A 79 -6.33 -11.51 -9.00
C GLU A 79 -6.96 -10.13 -8.83
N THR A 80 -6.11 -9.10 -8.83
CA THR A 80 -6.51 -7.73 -8.45
C THR A 80 -7.54 -7.08 -9.39
N ASP A 81 -7.77 -7.63 -10.59
CA ASP A 81 -8.71 -7.09 -11.57
C ASP A 81 -10.11 -6.86 -10.99
N ILE A 82 -10.60 -7.77 -10.14
CA ILE A 82 -11.94 -7.70 -9.55
C ILE A 82 -12.09 -6.45 -8.66
N GLY A 83 -11.05 -6.08 -7.92
CA GLY A 83 -11.05 -4.96 -6.98
C GLY A 83 -10.25 -3.74 -7.42
N CYS A 84 -9.60 -3.75 -8.58
CA CYS A 84 -8.76 -2.66 -9.07
C CYS A 84 -9.21 -2.09 -10.42
N LYS A 85 -10.00 -2.84 -11.19
CA LYS A 85 -10.51 -2.37 -12.47
C LYS A 85 -11.60 -1.32 -12.23
N LEU A 86 -11.45 -0.17 -12.87
CA LEU A 86 -12.50 0.84 -12.93
C LEU A 86 -13.53 0.44 -13.99
N ASP A 87 -14.73 0.98 -13.85
CA ASP A 87 -15.76 0.88 -14.88
C ASP A 87 -15.23 1.57 -16.16
N PRO A 88 -15.03 0.82 -17.27
CA PRO A 88 -14.48 1.37 -18.51
C PRO A 88 -15.41 2.38 -19.19
N THR A 89 -16.68 2.48 -18.78
CA THR A 89 -17.63 3.47 -19.29
C THR A 89 -17.41 4.87 -18.70
N LEU A 90 -16.66 4.97 -17.59
CA LEU A 90 -16.33 6.24 -16.94
C LEU A 90 -15.10 6.89 -17.58
N THR A 91 -15.27 7.50 -18.76
CA THR A 91 -14.18 8.09 -19.55
C THR A 91 -13.46 9.26 -18.87
N SER A 92 -14.06 9.90 -17.87
CA SER A 92 -13.45 10.98 -17.06
C SER A 92 -12.58 10.46 -15.91
N VAL A 93 -12.60 9.14 -15.67
CA VAL A 93 -11.91 8.51 -14.55
C VAL A 93 -10.68 7.76 -15.05
N GLN A 94 -9.52 8.11 -14.50
CA GLN A 94 -8.24 7.49 -14.84
C GLN A 94 -7.71 6.74 -13.63
N ASN A 95 -7.33 5.48 -13.83
CA ASN A 95 -6.68 4.70 -12.79
C ASN A 95 -5.30 5.30 -12.47
N ALA A 96 -5.03 5.56 -11.19
CA ALA A 96 -3.74 6.09 -10.76
C ALA A 96 -2.91 5.01 -10.05
N SER A 97 -3.48 4.31 -9.08
CA SER A 97 -2.84 3.18 -8.42
C SER A 97 -3.86 2.26 -7.76
N CYS A 98 -3.49 1.00 -7.58
CA CYS A 98 -4.25 0.04 -6.79
C CYS A 98 -3.30 -0.85 -6.01
N HIS A 99 -3.60 -1.06 -4.74
CA HIS A 99 -2.77 -1.83 -3.82
C HIS A 99 -3.65 -2.77 -3.01
N VAL A 100 -3.37 -4.07 -3.10
CA VAL A 100 -4.01 -5.11 -2.31
C VAL A 100 -2.95 -5.72 -1.39
N CYS A 101 -3.27 -5.90 -0.11
CA CYS A 101 -2.34 -6.44 0.88
C CYS A 101 -3.06 -7.31 1.92
N ASP A 102 -2.37 -8.32 2.43
CA ASP A 102 -2.89 -9.31 3.39
C ASP A 102 -1.87 -9.66 4.49
N ASN A 103 -0.75 -8.93 4.54
CA ASN A 103 0.36 -9.20 5.43
C ASN A 103 0.09 -8.85 6.90
N GLU A 104 -0.74 -7.82 7.15
CA GLU A 104 -1.12 -7.39 8.50
C GLU A 104 -2.45 -6.64 8.52
N ASN A 105 -3.10 -6.59 9.69
CA ASN A 105 -4.27 -5.74 9.88
C ASN A 105 -3.93 -4.28 9.55
N PHE A 106 -4.82 -3.62 8.83
CA PHE A 106 -4.73 -2.22 8.46
C PHE A 106 -3.58 -1.88 7.49
N CYS A 107 -3.02 -2.88 6.78
CA CYS A 107 -1.94 -2.69 5.80
C CYS A 107 -2.28 -1.68 4.69
N ASN A 108 -3.58 -1.45 4.43
CA ASN A 108 -4.03 -0.45 3.46
C ASN A 108 -3.99 0.98 3.97
N ALA A 109 -3.30 1.28 5.08
CA ALA A 109 -2.96 2.65 5.52
C ALA A 109 -1.90 3.30 4.62
N ALA A 110 -0.94 2.52 4.13
CA ALA A 110 0.28 3.03 3.52
C ALA A 110 0.01 3.82 2.23
N ASP A 111 0.89 4.79 1.96
CA ASP A 111 1.08 5.31 0.61
C ASP A 111 1.76 4.26 -0.24
N ALA A 112 1.24 4.02 -1.44
CA ALA A 112 1.70 2.99 -2.36
C ALA A 112 3.13 3.21 -2.90
N LEU A 113 3.96 3.99 -2.20
CA LEU A 113 5.36 4.27 -2.51
C LEU A 113 6.35 3.57 -1.57
N ALA A 114 5.89 2.77 -0.60
CA ALA A 114 6.77 2.11 0.37
C ALA A 114 6.79 0.59 0.19
N THR A 115 7.42 0.10 -0.88
CA THR A 115 8.12 -1.22 -0.93
C THR A 115 8.85 -1.37 -2.28
N ARG A 116 9.77 -0.45 -2.56
CA ARG A 116 10.92 -0.76 -3.42
C ARG A 116 12.17 -0.78 -2.54
N GLU A 117 12.24 -1.76 -1.65
CA GLU A 117 13.47 -2.34 -1.06
C GLU A 117 14.76 -1.49 -1.20
N THR A 118 14.84 -0.29 -0.61
CA THR A 118 16.01 0.60 -0.76
C THR A 118 17.15 0.25 0.21
N TRP A 119 17.02 -0.81 1.01
CA TRP A 119 18.03 -1.22 2.00
C TRP A 119 19.23 -1.96 1.39
N LYS A 120 19.26 -2.17 0.07
CA LYS A 120 20.44 -2.67 -0.67
C LYS A 120 21.33 -1.52 -1.15
N LEU A 121 21.84 -0.70 -0.24
CA LEU A 121 23.05 0.08 -0.49
C LEU A 121 24.11 -0.24 0.57
N PRO A 122 24.70 -1.45 0.57
CA PRO A 122 25.95 -1.63 1.27
C PRO A 122 27.08 -0.99 0.45
N ALA A 123 27.96 -0.27 1.15
CA ALA A 123 29.37 -0.07 0.78
C ALA A 123 29.79 1.06 -0.19
N ILE A 124 29.18 2.25 -0.17
CA ILE A 124 29.90 3.47 -0.66
C ILE A 124 30.81 4.07 0.45
N GLY A 125 30.57 3.76 1.72
CA GLY A 125 31.38 4.27 2.84
C GLY A 125 32.81 3.72 2.96
N LEU A 126 33.14 2.61 2.29
CA LEU A 126 34.46 1.96 2.42
C LEU A 126 35.53 2.54 1.48
N LEU A 127 35.15 3.27 0.43
CA LEU A 127 36.11 3.89 -0.51
C LEU A 127 36.73 5.19 0.04
N PHE A 128 36.02 5.93 0.90
CA PHE A 128 36.54 7.17 1.48
C PHE A 128 37.55 6.94 2.61
N ALA A 129 37.48 5.82 3.33
CA ALA A 129 38.44 5.51 4.39
C ALA A 129 39.83 5.14 3.83
N ALA A 130 39.90 4.51 2.65
CA ALA A 130 41.15 4.09 2.03
C ALA A 130 41.97 5.27 1.45
N THR A 131 41.31 6.32 0.94
CA THR A 131 42.01 7.48 0.35
C THR A 131 42.60 8.40 1.42
N VAL A 132 41.95 8.54 2.57
CA VAL A 132 42.47 9.33 3.71
C VAL A 132 43.73 8.70 4.29
N GLN A 133 43.78 7.36 4.42
CA GLN A 133 44.97 6.67 4.94
C GLN A 133 46.16 6.71 3.97
N LEU A 134 45.91 6.67 2.66
CA LEU A 134 46.96 6.79 1.64
C LEU A 134 47.55 8.21 1.58
N LEU A 135 46.73 9.25 1.73
CA LEU A 135 47.20 10.64 1.78
C LEU A 135 48.01 10.95 3.04
N GLN A 136 47.64 10.39 4.19
CA GLN A 136 48.40 10.57 5.44
C GLN A 136 49.76 9.86 5.40
N ARG A 137 49.88 8.71 4.74
CA ARG A 137 51.18 8.02 4.57
C ARG A 137 52.12 8.69 3.58
N ALA A 138 51.59 9.36 2.55
CA ALA A 138 52.41 10.04 1.54
C ALA A 138 52.92 11.43 1.99
N GLY A 139 52.28 12.06 2.97
CA GLY A 139 52.65 13.40 3.46
C GLY A 139 53.65 13.44 4.62
N GLY A 140 54.00 12.31 5.22
CA GLY A 140 54.77 12.22 6.47
C GLY A 140 56.28 12.01 6.33
N GLN A 141 56.92 12.54 5.28
CA GLN A 141 58.38 12.42 5.11
C GLN A 141 59.02 13.75 4.67
N ARG A 142 58.97 14.72 5.59
CA ARG A 142 59.77 15.96 5.76
C ARG A 142 59.55 16.29 7.25
N ASP A 143 60.53 16.32 8.14
CA ASP A 143 61.77 17.12 8.20
C ASP A 143 62.77 16.45 9.18
N VAL A 144 64.08 16.52 8.92
CA VAL A 144 65.13 17.21 9.72
C VAL A 144 65.16 16.85 11.20
#